data_AF-A0A5B8YIW7-F1
#
_entry.id   AF-A0A5B8YIW7-F1
#
_cell.length_a   1.000
_cell.length_b   1.000
_cell.length_c   1.000
_cell.angle_alpha   90.00
_cell.angle_beta   90.00
_cell.angle_gamma   90.00
#
_symmetry.space_group_name_H-M   'P 1'
#
loop_
_entity.id
_entity.type
_entity.pdbx_description
1 polymer ?
#
loop_
_entity_poly.entity_id
_entity_poly.type
_entity_poly.pdbx_seq_one_letter_code
_entity_poly.pdbx_strand_id
1 'polypeptide(L)'
;MATTTHHRRSANEKNIDELHADTHYWDEKFHFHSEEVSFLKSLLTAPVFKGNIPNMYEKLQEFYNELIDLKEEKMELHEAMRNHKNDLNGMMECEDISCETFYHSQHQKLAYRIQEHLDKFKQLKLEIYRFSTPLLKADNPENLS
;
A
#
# COMPACT_ATOMS: atom_id res chain seq x y z
N MET A 1 -37.36 -30.93 9.55
CA MET A 1 -36.75 -30.84 8.22
C MET A 1 -36.23 -29.42 8.07
N ALA A 2 -34.93 -29.21 8.25
CA ALA A 2 -34.31 -27.90 8.03
C ALA A 2 -33.92 -27.81 6.56
N THR A 3 -34.62 -26.99 5.79
CA THR A 3 -34.27 -26.65 4.42
C THR A 3 -33.08 -25.70 4.47
N THR A 4 -31.89 -26.22 4.18
CA THR A 4 -30.69 -25.43 3.95
C THR A 4 -30.85 -24.71 2.60
N THR A 5 -31.32 -23.47 2.65
CA THR A 5 -31.36 -22.58 1.49
C THR A 5 -29.93 -22.18 1.12
N HIS A 6 -29.30 -22.92 0.20
CA HIS A 6 -28.10 -22.46 -0.47
C HIS A 6 -28.46 -21.23 -1.32
N HIS A 7 -28.12 -20.05 -0.83
CA HIS A 7 -28.34 -18.81 -1.57
C HIS A 7 -27.34 -18.71 -2.73
N ARG A 8 -27.85 -18.26 -3.88
CA ARG A 8 -27.11 -18.16 -5.13
C ARG A 8 -26.25 -16.90 -5.06
N ARG A 9 -24.96 -17.04 -4.69
CA ARG A 9 -23.96 -15.96 -4.76
C ARG A 9 -24.09 -15.20 -6.08
N SER A 10 -24.08 -13.87 -6.03
CA SER A 10 -23.82 -13.06 -7.21
C SER A 10 -22.47 -13.51 -7.80
N ALA A 11 -22.36 -13.61 -9.12
CA ALA A 11 -21.12 -14.07 -9.78
C ALA A 11 -19.88 -13.19 -9.46
N ASN A 12 -20.08 -12.03 -8.82
CA ASN A 12 -19.05 -11.07 -8.42
C ASN A 12 -18.80 -10.99 -6.89
N GLU A 13 -19.53 -11.74 -6.07
CA GLU A 13 -19.31 -11.74 -4.61
C GLU A 13 -18.24 -12.75 -4.23
N LYS A 14 -17.15 -12.25 -3.64
CA LYS A 14 -16.06 -13.08 -3.14
C LYS A 14 -16.56 -14.02 -2.04
N ASN A 15 -15.92 -15.15 -1.86
CA ASN A 15 -16.12 -16.00 -0.70
C ASN A 15 -15.16 -15.63 0.43
N ILE A 16 -15.40 -16.15 1.64
CA ILE A 16 -14.57 -15.82 2.80
C ILE A 16 -13.09 -16.17 2.60
N ASP A 17 -12.79 -17.27 1.91
CA ASP A 17 -11.41 -17.66 1.59
C ASP A 17 -10.76 -16.66 0.62
N GLU A 18 -11.52 -16.14 -0.35
CA GLU A 18 -11.06 -15.08 -1.26
C GLU A 18 -10.84 -13.76 -0.52
N LEU A 19 -11.70 -13.42 0.45
CA LEU A 19 -11.48 -12.24 1.31
C LEU A 19 -10.22 -12.41 2.17
N HIS A 20 -9.97 -13.60 2.71
CA HIS A 20 -8.73 -13.90 3.43
C HIS A 20 -7.50 -13.84 2.52
N ALA A 21 -7.59 -14.39 1.31
CA ALA A 21 -6.53 -14.34 0.32
C ALA A 21 -6.16 -12.89 -0.04
N ASP A 22 -7.15 -12.00 -0.19
CA ASP A 22 -6.91 -10.57 -0.40
C ASP A 22 -6.14 -9.96 0.77
N THR A 23 -6.54 -10.24 2.03
CA THR A 23 -5.80 -9.70 3.20
C THR A 23 -4.36 -10.18 3.27
N HIS A 24 -4.09 -11.43 2.89
CA HIS A 24 -2.72 -11.95 2.82
C HIS A 24 -1.91 -11.24 1.74
N TYR A 25 -2.50 -11.08 0.55
CA TYR A 25 -1.88 -10.36 -0.55
C TYR A 25 -1.55 -8.90 -0.18
N TRP A 26 -2.45 -8.21 0.51
CA TRP A 26 -2.19 -6.84 0.97
C TRP A 26 -1.06 -6.77 2.00
N ASP A 27 -0.97 -7.75 2.92
CA ASP A 27 0.12 -7.82 3.89
C ASP A 27 1.48 -8.00 3.21
N GLU A 28 1.57 -8.88 2.21
CA GLU A 28 2.77 -9.02 1.37
C GLU A 28 3.13 -7.70 0.69
N LYS A 29 2.15 -7.01 0.10
CA LYS A 29 2.39 -5.70 -0.55
C LYS A 29 2.91 -4.66 0.43
N PHE A 30 2.36 -4.59 1.64
CA PHE A 30 2.85 -3.67 2.67
C PHE A 30 4.23 -4.05 3.21
N HIS A 31 4.58 -5.34 3.23
CA HIS A 31 5.94 -5.77 3.53
C HIS A 31 6.92 -5.24 2.48
N PHE A 32 6.68 -5.50 1.19
CA PHE A 32 7.52 -4.97 0.10
C PHE A 32 7.61 -3.44 0.14
N HIS A 33 6.49 -2.77 0.35
CA HIS A 33 6.45 -1.31 0.45
C HIS A 33 7.34 -0.78 1.58
N SER A 34 7.44 -1.49 2.70
CA SER A 34 8.28 -1.09 3.84
C SER A 34 9.77 -1.10 3.48
N GLU A 35 10.20 -2.12 2.74
CA GLU A 35 11.56 -2.23 2.21
C GLU A 35 11.83 -1.13 1.17
N GLU A 36 10.88 -0.88 0.28
CA GLU A 36 11.01 0.17 -0.74
C GLU A 36 11.10 1.57 -0.12
N VAL A 37 10.27 1.90 0.88
CA VAL A 37 10.37 3.17 1.61
C VAL A 37 11.74 3.33 2.27
N SER A 38 12.26 2.25 2.87
CA SER A 38 13.58 2.27 3.51
C SER A 38 14.68 2.53 2.49
N PHE A 39 14.63 1.85 1.34
CA PHE A 39 15.53 2.08 0.21
C PHE A 39 15.46 3.54 -0.30
N LEU A 40 14.27 4.08 -0.53
CA LEU A 40 14.10 5.44 -1.05
C LEU A 40 14.63 6.48 -0.07
N LYS A 41 14.43 6.29 1.24
CA LYS A 41 15.04 7.17 2.26
C LYS A 41 16.56 7.12 2.21
N SER A 42 17.16 5.93 2.11
CA SER A 42 18.60 5.79 1.93
C SER A 42 19.11 6.43 0.64
N LEU A 43 18.38 6.28 -0.46
CA LEU A 43 18.69 6.93 -1.72
C LEU A 43 18.70 8.45 -1.57
N LEU A 44 17.62 9.06 -1.07
CA LEU A 44 17.48 10.52 -0.96
C LEU A 44 18.49 11.17 0.01
N THR A 45 19.11 10.37 0.88
CA THR A 45 20.14 10.83 1.84
C THR A 45 21.57 10.56 1.36
N ALA A 46 21.73 9.97 0.17
CA ALA A 46 23.04 9.61 -0.37
C ALA A 46 23.91 10.85 -0.68
N PRO A 47 25.24 10.74 -0.59
CA PRO A 47 26.16 11.88 -0.79
C PRO A 47 26.03 12.59 -2.14
N VAL A 48 25.66 11.86 -3.20
CA VAL A 48 25.42 12.42 -4.54
C VAL A 48 24.39 13.55 -4.56
N PHE A 49 23.49 13.58 -3.56
CA PHE A 49 22.46 14.61 -3.41
C PHE A 49 22.89 15.75 -2.47
N LYS A 50 24.17 15.83 -2.05
CA LYS A 50 24.69 16.86 -1.12
C LYS A 50 25.33 18.08 -1.82
N GLY A 51 25.15 18.23 -3.13
CA GLY A 51 25.69 19.34 -3.91
C GLY A 51 24.97 20.69 -3.72
N ASN A 52 25.60 21.78 -4.18
CA ASN A 52 25.04 23.15 -4.18
C ASN A 52 24.06 23.38 -5.35
N ILE A 53 23.11 22.46 -5.59
CA ILE A 53 22.07 22.68 -6.61
C ILE A 53 20.92 23.46 -5.96
N PRO A 54 20.55 24.64 -6.50
CA PRO A 54 19.40 25.40 -6.01
C PRO A 54 18.13 24.55 -5.97
N ASN A 55 17.31 24.71 -4.92
CA ASN A 55 16.03 24.01 -4.71
C ASN A 55 16.11 22.48 -4.54
N MET A 56 17.32 21.89 -4.58
CA MET A 56 17.48 20.44 -4.39
C MET A 56 17.16 20.02 -2.95
N TYR A 57 17.62 20.80 -1.96
CA TYR A 57 17.32 20.52 -0.56
C TYR A 57 15.80 20.54 -0.29
N GLU A 58 15.11 21.56 -0.78
CA GLU A 58 13.65 21.69 -0.64
C GLU A 58 12.95 20.48 -1.25
N LYS A 59 13.34 20.09 -2.48
CA LYS A 59 12.70 18.94 -3.13
C LYS A 59 12.96 17.61 -2.42
N LEU A 60 14.17 17.41 -1.87
CA LEU A 60 14.49 16.25 -1.05
C LEU A 60 13.67 16.21 0.24
N GLN A 61 13.44 17.36 0.88
CA GLN A 61 12.60 17.47 2.08
C GLN A 61 11.14 17.17 1.75
N GLU A 62 10.60 17.65 0.63
CA GLU A 62 9.25 17.29 0.16
C GLU A 62 9.09 15.78 0.04
N PHE A 63 9.99 15.11 -0.69
CA PHE A 63 9.93 13.65 -0.83
C PHE A 63 10.07 12.91 0.51
N TYR A 64 10.90 13.42 1.41
CA TYR A 64 11.06 12.81 2.73
C TYR A 64 9.77 12.89 3.57
N ASN A 65 9.09 14.04 3.54
CA ASN A 65 7.83 14.25 4.23
C ASN A 65 6.73 13.37 3.63
N GLU A 66 6.61 13.31 2.30
CA GLU A 66 5.64 12.44 1.65
C GLU A 66 5.86 10.94 1.97
N LEU A 67 7.14 10.51 2.09
CA LEU A 67 7.46 9.15 2.54
C LEU A 67 7.14 8.90 4.03
N ILE A 68 7.07 9.95 4.86
CA ILE A 68 6.61 9.84 6.25
C ILE A 68 5.09 9.71 6.26
N ASP A 69 4.38 10.60 5.57
CA ASP A 69 2.92 10.60 5.51
C ASP A 69 2.39 9.26 4.99
N LEU A 70 2.98 8.72 3.92
CA LEU A 70 2.62 7.39 3.41
C LEU A 70 2.94 6.27 4.41
N LYS A 71 4.03 6.38 5.19
CA LYS A 71 4.33 5.39 6.22
C LYS A 71 3.26 5.40 7.31
N GLU A 72 2.79 6.57 7.71
CA GLU A 72 1.75 6.74 8.73
C GLU A 72 0.39 6.21 8.21
N GLU A 73 -0.02 6.60 6.99
CA GLU A 73 -1.23 6.07 6.34
C GLU A 73 -1.18 4.53 6.24
N LYS A 74 -0.03 3.96 5.86
CA LYS A 74 0.16 2.50 5.81
C LYS A 74 -0.03 1.84 7.18
N MET A 75 0.46 2.46 8.26
CA MET A 75 0.28 1.92 9.62
C MET A 75 -1.20 1.87 10.00
N GLU A 76 -1.97 2.92 9.68
CA GLU A 76 -3.41 2.93 9.91
C GLU A 76 -4.14 1.88 9.07
N LEU A 77 -3.74 1.69 7.81
CA LEU A 77 -4.30 0.66 6.93
C LEU A 77 -3.96 -0.75 7.41
N HIS A 78 -2.76 -0.98 7.94
CA HIS A 78 -2.35 -2.26 8.50
C HIS A 78 -3.21 -2.63 9.72
N GLU A 79 -3.46 -1.68 10.61
CA GLU A 79 -4.36 -1.88 11.75
C GLU A 79 -5.81 -2.13 11.30
N ALA A 80 -6.31 -1.37 10.32
CA ALA A 80 -7.64 -1.60 9.74
C ALA A 80 -7.74 -3.00 9.10
N MET A 81 -6.70 -3.46 8.42
CA MET A 81 -6.63 -4.80 7.83
C MET A 81 -6.59 -5.90 8.90
N ARG A 82 -5.84 -5.69 9.98
CA ARG A 82 -5.81 -6.62 11.12
C ARG A 82 -7.20 -6.76 11.75
N ASN A 83 -7.88 -5.64 11.98
CA ASN A 83 -9.24 -5.64 12.52
C ASN A 83 -10.21 -6.34 11.55
N HIS A 84 -10.14 -6.03 10.26
CA HIS A 84 -10.94 -6.71 9.23
C HIS A 84 -10.69 -8.23 9.18
N LYS A 85 -9.45 -8.67 9.34
CA LYS A 85 -9.11 -10.10 9.40
C LYS A 85 -9.72 -10.80 10.62
N ASN A 86 -9.73 -10.14 11.78
CA ASN A 86 -10.39 -10.66 12.99
C ASN A 86 -11.91 -10.74 12.79
N ASP A 87 -12.48 -9.71 12.17
CA ASP A 87 -13.91 -9.62 11.83
C ASP A 87 -14.34 -10.74 10.87
N LEU A 88 -13.53 -11.06 9.85
CA LEU A 88 -13.77 -12.19 8.95
C LEU A 88 -13.77 -13.53 9.69
N ASN A 89 -12.89 -13.72 10.68
CA ASN A 89 -12.89 -14.96 11.46
C ASN A 89 -14.21 -15.14 12.25
N GLY A 90 -14.79 -14.05 12.74
CA GLY A 90 -16.09 -14.06 13.43
C GLY A 90 -17.28 -14.25 12.49
N MET A 91 -17.15 -13.89 11.20
CA MET A 91 -18.18 -14.08 10.19
C MET A 91 -18.53 -15.57 9.98
N MET A 92 -17.58 -16.48 10.18
CA MET A 92 -17.83 -17.93 10.11
C MET A 92 -18.89 -18.41 11.14
N GLU A 93 -19.14 -17.61 12.18
CA GLU A 93 -20.09 -17.92 13.25
C GLU A 93 -21.47 -17.26 13.03
N CYS A 94 -21.64 -16.41 12.00
CA CYS A 94 -22.91 -15.74 11.68
C CYS A 94 -23.66 -16.44 10.54
N GLU A 95 -24.90 -16.90 10.78
CA GLU A 95 -25.76 -17.54 9.77
C GLU A 95 -26.69 -16.55 9.03
N ASP A 96 -26.59 -15.24 9.28
CA ASP A 96 -27.46 -14.21 8.70
C ASP A 96 -26.88 -13.59 7.42
N ILE A 97 -27.68 -13.54 6.35
CA ILE A 97 -27.37 -12.90 5.06
C ILE A 97 -27.03 -11.40 5.24
N SER A 98 -27.61 -10.76 6.26
CA SER A 98 -27.31 -9.36 6.58
C SER A 98 -25.84 -9.16 7.04
N CYS A 99 -25.25 -10.16 7.71
CA CYS A 99 -23.83 -10.18 8.05
C CYS A 99 -22.97 -10.21 6.78
N GLU A 100 -23.28 -11.09 5.82
CA GLU A 100 -22.47 -11.26 4.60
C GLU A 100 -22.33 -9.96 3.80
N THR A 101 -23.43 -9.25 3.58
CA THR A 101 -23.44 -7.99 2.83
C THR A 101 -22.62 -6.91 3.53
N PHE A 102 -22.68 -6.85 4.87
CA PHE A 102 -21.91 -5.90 5.67
C PHE A 102 -20.40 -6.15 5.55
N TYR A 103 -19.95 -7.39 5.74
CA TYR A 103 -18.53 -7.73 5.64
C TYR A 103 -17.97 -7.50 4.24
N HIS A 104 -18.75 -7.79 3.19
CA HIS A 104 -18.38 -7.45 1.82
C HIS A 104 -18.20 -5.96 1.60
N SER A 105 -19.13 -5.14 2.09
CA SER A 105 -19.03 -3.68 1.98
C SER A 105 -17.79 -3.14 2.70
N GLN A 106 -17.52 -3.63 3.91
CA GLN A 106 -16.33 -3.23 4.68
C GLN A 106 -15.05 -3.64 3.97
N HIS A 107 -15.00 -4.86 3.43
CA HIS A 107 -13.86 -5.34 2.67
C HIS A 107 -13.60 -4.50 1.42
N GLN A 108 -14.63 -4.14 0.66
CA GLN A 108 -14.50 -3.29 -0.53
C GLN A 108 -13.99 -1.89 -0.19
N LYS A 109 -14.46 -1.29 0.90
CA LYS A 109 -13.94 0.02 1.38
C LYS A 109 -12.46 -0.07 1.74
N LEU A 110 -12.06 -1.13 2.43
CA LEU A 110 -10.66 -1.36 2.78
C LEU A 110 -9.80 -1.56 1.52
N ALA A 111 -10.26 -2.40 0.59
CA ALA A 111 -9.59 -2.64 -0.69
C ALA A 111 -9.36 -1.35 -1.47
N TYR A 112 -10.37 -0.47 -1.55
CA TYR A 112 -10.25 0.83 -2.19
C TYR A 112 -9.17 1.70 -1.53
N ARG A 113 -9.18 1.82 -0.20
CA ARG A 113 -8.19 2.62 0.54
C ARG A 113 -6.76 2.08 0.38
N ILE A 114 -6.60 0.77 0.39
CA ILE A 114 -5.30 0.13 0.16
C ILE A 114 -4.82 0.42 -1.26
N GLN A 115 -5.69 0.29 -2.26
CA GLN A 115 -5.34 0.56 -3.65
C GLN A 115 -4.93 2.03 -3.84
N GLU A 116 -5.69 2.96 -3.26
CA GLU A 116 -5.39 4.39 -3.29
C GLU A 116 -4.00 4.69 -2.70
N HIS A 117 -3.69 4.12 -1.53
CA HIS A 117 -2.38 4.25 -0.89
C HIS A 117 -1.24 3.69 -1.76
N LEU A 118 -1.42 2.49 -2.35
CA LEU A 118 -0.44 1.89 -3.24
C LEU A 118 -0.20 2.74 -4.50
N ASP A 119 -1.24 3.36 -5.05
CA ASP A 119 -1.14 4.24 -6.20
C ASP A 119 -0.41 5.55 -5.86
N LYS A 120 -0.71 6.17 -4.70
CA LYS A 120 0.03 7.35 -4.20
C LYS A 120 1.53 7.05 -4.10
N PHE A 121 1.89 5.92 -3.48
CA PHE A 121 3.30 5.55 -3.36
C PHE A 121 3.97 5.24 -4.69
N LYS A 122 3.25 4.59 -5.61
CA LYS A 122 3.75 4.35 -6.97
C LYS A 122 4.05 5.66 -7.70
N GLN A 123 3.22 6.68 -7.55
CA GLN A 123 3.48 8.00 -8.13
C GLN A 123 4.68 8.67 -7.49
N LEU A 124 4.76 8.71 -6.17
CA LEU A 124 5.91 9.27 -5.45
C LEU A 124 7.22 8.60 -5.87
N LYS A 125 7.24 7.26 -5.98
CA LYS A 125 8.38 6.51 -6.51
C LYS A 125 8.82 6.98 -7.88
N LEU A 126 7.86 7.13 -8.79
CA LEU A 126 8.14 7.57 -10.15
C LEU A 126 8.74 8.99 -10.16
N GLU A 127 8.24 9.89 -9.31
CA GLU A 127 8.79 11.23 -9.15
C GLU A 127 10.22 11.21 -8.60
N ILE A 128 10.47 10.43 -7.55
CA ILE A 128 11.81 10.24 -6.98
C ILE A 128 12.77 9.68 -8.04
N TYR A 129 12.35 8.69 -8.84
CA TYR A 129 13.19 8.13 -9.90
C TYR A 129 13.53 9.15 -10.99
N ARG A 130 12.55 9.93 -11.43
CA ARG A 130 12.76 10.99 -12.43
C ARG A 130 13.70 12.07 -11.91
N PHE A 131 13.58 12.42 -10.64
CA PHE A 131 14.45 13.39 -9.98
C PHE A 131 15.87 12.87 -9.78
N SER A 132 16.03 11.65 -9.29
CA SER A 132 17.33 11.08 -8.90
C SER A 132 18.15 10.58 -10.08
N THR A 133 17.54 10.02 -11.13
CA THR A 133 18.26 9.38 -12.24
C THR A 133 19.28 10.31 -12.93
N PRO A 134 18.94 11.57 -13.29
CA PRO A 134 19.90 12.47 -13.92
C PRO A 134 21.09 12.80 -13.01
N LEU A 135 20.81 12.98 -11.72
CA LEU A 135 21.84 13.32 -10.71
C LEU A 135 22.82 12.15 -10.51
N LEU A 136 22.30 10.92 -10.46
CA LEU A 136 23.11 9.71 -10.40
C LEU A 136 23.98 9.49 -11.65
N LYS A 137 23.51 9.90 -12.83
CA LYS A 137 24.30 9.82 -14.07
C LYS A 137 25.39 10.88 -14.14
N ALA A 138 25.12 12.09 -13.64
CA ALA A 138 26.07 13.20 -13.63
C ALA A 138 27.26 12.94 -12.68
N ASP A 139 27.05 12.15 -11.64
CA ASP A 139 28.10 11.75 -10.67
C ASP A 139 29.02 10.63 -11.21
N ASN A 140 28.72 10.06 -12.39
CA ASN A 140 29.52 8.99 -12.98
C ASN A 140 30.69 9.57 -13.81
N PRO A 141 31.97 9.32 -13.43
CA PRO A 141 33.14 9.90 -14.10
C PRO A 141 33.31 9.49 -15.58
N GLU A 142 32.62 8.47 -16.06
CA GLU A 142 32.62 8.06 -17.49
C GLU A 142 31.84 9.03 -18.41
N ASN A 143 31.04 9.96 -17.87
CA ASN A 143 30.32 10.97 -18.66
C ASN A 143 31.12 12.28 -18.88
N LEU A 144 32.38 12.33 -18.42
CA LEU A 144 33.30 13.47 -18.57
C LEU A 144 34.40 13.24 -19.62
N SER A 145 34.33 12.14 -20.39
CA SER A 145 35.28 11.81 -21.47
C SER A 145 34.69 11.97 -22.86
#